data_AF-A0AAV9PGI0-F1
#
_entry.id   AF-A0AAV9PGI0-F1
#
_cell.length_a   1.000
_cell.length_b   1.000
_cell.length_c   1.000
_cell.angle_alpha   90.00
_cell.angle_beta   90.00
_cell.angle_gamma   90.00
#
_symmetry.space_group_name_H-M   'P 1'
#
loop_
_entity.id
_entity.type
_entity.pdbx_description
1 polymer ?
#
loop_
_entity_poly.entity_id
_entity_poly.type
_entity_poly.pdbx_seq_one_letter_code
_entity_poly.pdbx_strand_id
1 'polypeptide(L)'
;MTRSSLSGEFHAIRSEQGKGRPSGASRSVWHKTRLFGQSHWLNSIVGCQDLFELLEPHFKGGRSDLLVKVHRCKSLARQIKAGYTPEWPTSLTMDLPSRDVSDALIRCYLGTYESIYRVLHVPTFRTDYEALWTSNERPSEGFMVPLKLVLAIGSATYDENFSLRTSAIRWVYEAQTWLANPSMKSKLGIQYLQINILALLAREVTGIGEQFIWTTVGTLQRTAMYMGLHRDPTRLPKTTPFQAEMKRRLWNTILELSLRSSFMSGGPPSISLDDFDTAAPANFDDEQLNQDSPTPTPAEAFSDTSIAIALRHTFPLRLKMTKFLNDLRSSNTSEEALRLDAEYKEAYKVLRQTFQQYNPSTGPSPNDFQLQTIDLILSRHLLALHLPFSSADAQDKTYAYSRNTVLETASKLWSVTTTPSTTLSHLAITTSGYFRIAVQQSSLLLALDARARLKEEQSLGPVPLRRDLSALLEEAKAWHLRTIEAGEPSVRGYLLIYLFAAHIEGLARGLNGAEMGALLVKRAEEAMDVGISVLEGKLGVQGPSQGDDGGVGEMGDLGMDTKLFEGWDFLMADGGGFDLGDMNWSSSGIAM
;
A
#
# COMPACT_ATOMS: atom_id res chain seq x y z
N MET A 1 26.80 -4.18 0.77
CA MET A 1 26.48 -2.75 0.71
C MET A 1 26.41 -2.39 -0.76
N THR A 2 25.33 -1.76 -1.19
CA THR A 2 25.16 -1.29 -2.57
C THR A 2 25.05 0.22 -2.54
N ARG A 3 25.85 0.90 -3.34
CA ARG A 3 25.84 2.35 -3.50
C ARG A 3 25.77 2.68 -4.98
N SER A 4 24.74 3.40 -5.40
CA SER A 4 24.69 3.97 -6.75
C SER A 4 24.15 5.40 -6.72
N SER A 5 24.51 6.18 -7.75
CA SER A 5 24.05 7.56 -7.90
C SER A 5 22.53 7.66 -8.14
N LEU A 6 21.89 6.58 -8.60
CA LEU A 6 20.44 6.52 -8.81
C LEU A 6 19.71 5.97 -7.59
N SER A 7 20.26 4.95 -6.94
CA SER A 7 19.55 4.19 -5.91
C SER A 7 19.79 4.72 -4.49
N GLY A 8 20.93 5.36 -4.23
CA GLY A 8 21.38 5.70 -2.89
C GLY A 8 22.17 4.57 -2.25
N GLU A 9 22.20 4.53 -0.92
CA GLU A 9 22.96 3.54 -0.14
C GLU A 9 22.01 2.53 0.54
N PHE A 10 22.18 1.25 0.21
CA PHE A 10 21.44 0.14 0.82
C PHE A 10 22.39 -0.86 1.47
N HIS A 11 22.03 -1.32 2.66
CA HIS A 11 22.70 -2.42 3.33
C HIS A 11 21.74 -3.60 3.43
N ALA A 12 21.94 -4.59 2.56
CA ALA A 12 21.33 -5.91 2.73
C ALA A 12 21.98 -6.59 3.94
N ILE A 13 21.21 -6.77 5.01
CA ILE A 13 21.67 -7.46 6.22
C ILE A 13 21.42 -8.95 6.01
N ARG A 14 22.50 -9.72 6.00
CA ARG A 14 22.47 -11.18 5.82
C ARG A 14 22.67 -11.86 7.17
N SER A 15 22.00 -12.99 7.38
CA SER A 15 22.23 -13.82 8.57
C SER A 15 23.56 -14.57 8.47
N GLU A 16 24.17 -14.88 9.60
CA GLU A 16 25.20 -15.91 9.69
C GLU A 16 24.68 -17.26 9.15
N GLN A 17 25.57 -17.99 8.46
CA GLN A 17 25.26 -19.28 7.84
C GLN A 17 24.82 -20.29 8.91
N GLY A 18 23.58 -20.77 8.80
CA GLY A 18 23.04 -21.88 9.58
C GLY A 18 22.54 -22.98 8.66
N LYS A 19 22.56 -24.24 9.11
CA LYS A 19 22.03 -25.38 8.36
C LYS A 19 20.58 -25.12 7.92
N GLY A 20 20.28 -25.29 6.62
CA GLY A 20 18.92 -25.15 6.05
C GLY A 20 18.51 -23.73 5.64
N ARG A 21 19.47 -22.78 5.54
CA ARG A 21 19.23 -21.41 5.06
C ARG A 21 19.78 -21.19 3.64
N PRO A 22 19.10 -20.41 2.79
CA PRO A 22 19.65 -20.03 1.49
C PRO A 22 20.89 -19.16 1.67
N SER A 23 21.99 -19.53 1.00
CA SER A 23 23.22 -18.74 1.00
C SER A 23 22.95 -17.38 0.33
N GLY A 24 23.24 -16.28 1.03
CA GLY A 24 23.16 -14.92 0.46
C GLY A 24 21.81 -14.20 0.54
N ALA A 25 20.74 -14.84 1.02
CA ALA A 25 19.43 -14.19 1.17
C ALA A 25 19.46 -13.07 2.23
N SER A 26 18.88 -11.90 1.89
CA SER A 26 18.77 -10.78 2.82
C SER A 26 17.69 -11.06 3.87
N ARG A 27 18.02 -10.89 5.16
CA ARG A 27 17.06 -10.90 6.28
C ARG A 27 16.29 -9.61 6.36
N SER A 28 16.95 -8.52 6.01
CA SER A 28 16.37 -7.20 6.04
C SER A 28 17.20 -6.26 5.18
N VAL A 29 16.60 -5.15 4.78
CA VAL A 29 17.28 -4.08 4.06
C VAL A 29 17.30 -2.87 4.98
N TRP A 30 18.49 -2.37 5.28
CA TRP A 30 18.67 -1.07 5.93
C TRP A 30 18.85 0.01 4.88
N HIS A 31 18.09 1.09 5.00
CA HIS A 31 18.21 2.26 4.14
C HIS A 31 17.82 3.53 4.90
N LYS A 32 18.72 4.52 4.88
CA LYS A 32 18.68 5.72 5.74
C LYS A 32 18.65 5.34 7.23
N THR A 33 17.53 5.63 7.89
CA THR A 33 17.27 5.40 9.31
C THR A 33 16.27 4.27 9.55
N ARG A 34 16.00 3.45 8.51
CA ARG A 34 14.90 2.48 8.51
C ARG A 34 15.38 1.09 8.18
N LEU A 35 14.80 0.12 8.88
CA LEU A 35 15.00 -1.31 8.69
C LEU A 35 13.73 -1.92 8.09
N PHE A 36 13.87 -2.65 6.99
CA PHE A 36 12.78 -3.32 6.29
C PHE A 36 12.96 -4.85 6.36
N GLY A 37 12.09 -5.56 7.09
CA GLY A 37 12.07 -7.03 7.16
C GLY A 37 11.60 -7.69 5.86
N GLN A 38 11.65 -9.02 5.79
CA GLN A 38 11.57 -9.78 4.52
C GLN A 38 10.24 -9.65 3.76
N SER A 39 9.15 -9.33 4.45
CA SER A 39 7.84 -9.10 3.81
C SER A 39 7.77 -7.79 3.01
N HIS A 40 8.66 -6.82 3.29
CA HIS A 40 8.67 -5.54 2.60
C HIS A 40 9.14 -5.69 1.15
N TRP A 41 8.50 -4.97 0.22
CA TRP A 41 8.77 -5.07 -1.22
C TRP A 41 10.22 -4.72 -1.62
N LEU A 42 10.90 -3.86 -0.86
CA LEU A 42 12.34 -3.54 -1.06
C LEU A 42 13.25 -4.77 -1.11
N ASN A 43 12.87 -5.90 -0.49
CA ASN A 43 13.68 -7.11 -0.57
C ASN A 43 13.78 -7.64 -2.01
N SER A 44 12.84 -7.30 -2.90
CA SER A 44 12.91 -7.59 -4.33
C SER A 44 13.90 -6.69 -5.08
N ILE A 45 14.22 -5.47 -4.58
CA ILE A 45 15.19 -4.55 -5.20
C ILE A 45 16.62 -5.10 -5.15
N VAL A 46 16.95 -5.98 -4.20
CA VAL A 46 18.28 -6.62 -4.13
C VAL A 46 18.63 -7.33 -5.44
N GLY A 47 17.63 -7.84 -6.16
CA GLY A 47 17.82 -8.41 -7.49
C GLY A 47 18.21 -7.40 -8.58
N CYS A 48 18.13 -6.10 -8.35
CA CYS A 48 18.38 -5.04 -9.34
C CYS A 48 19.80 -4.47 -9.29
N GLN A 49 20.67 -4.97 -8.41
CA GLN A 49 21.99 -4.36 -8.13
C GLN A 49 22.86 -4.26 -9.40
N ASP A 50 22.87 -5.31 -10.22
CA ASP A 50 23.61 -5.39 -11.48
C ASP A 50 23.20 -4.29 -12.48
N LEU A 51 21.90 -3.94 -12.53
CA LEU A 51 21.40 -2.87 -13.39
C LEU A 51 22.00 -1.51 -12.99
N PHE A 52 22.06 -1.22 -11.70
CA PHE A 52 22.61 0.04 -11.21
C PHE A 52 24.12 0.14 -11.41
N GLU A 53 24.83 -0.97 -11.27
CA GLU A 53 26.28 -1.05 -11.54
C GLU A 53 26.61 -0.77 -13.01
N LEU A 54 25.78 -1.24 -13.94
CA LEU A 54 25.95 -0.97 -15.38
C LEU A 54 25.70 0.50 -15.76
N LEU A 55 24.88 1.21 -15.00
CA LEU A 55 24.57 2.63 -15.25
C LEU A 55 25.64 3.58 -14.68
N GLU A 56 26.28 3.21 -13.57
CA GLU A 56 27.19 4.08 -12.81
C GLU A 56 28.35 4.70 -13.64
N PRO A 57 29.02 3.97 -14.57
CA PRO A 57 30.07 4.56 -15.40
C PRO A 57 29.59 5.68 -16.32
N HIS A 58 28.32 5.65 -16.76
CA HIS A 58 27.75 6.66 -17.65
C HIS A 58 27.47 7.97 -16.92
N PHE A 59 27.21 7.91 -15.60
CA PHE A 59 27.02 9.08 -14.75
C PHE A 59 28.33 9.79 -14.44
N LYS A 60 29.36 9.04 -14.01
CA LYS A 60 30.68 9.61 -13.68
C LYS A 60 31.39 10.25 -14.87
N GLY A 61 31.08 9.76 -16.08
CA GLY A 61 31.64 10.29 -17.32
C GLY A 61 30.90 11.49 -17.91
N GLY A 62 29.78 11.94 -17.33
CA GLY A 62 28.95 13.01 -17.88
C GLY A 62 28.35 12.68 -19.26
N ARG A 63 28.16 11.39 -19.57
CA ARG A 63 27.74 10.90 -20.90
C ARG A 63 26.23 10.68 -21.02
N SER A 64 25.45 11.14 -20.04
CA SER A 64 24.02 10.90 -19.94
C SER A 64 23.32 12.02 -19.20
N ASP A 65 22.16 12.41 -19.72
CA ASP A 65 21.26 13.37 -19.09
C ASP A 65 20.26 12.68 -18.16
N LEU A 66 20.33 11.35 -18.01
CA LEU A 66 19.38 10.57 -17.22
C LEU A 66 19.19 11.10 -15.80
N LEU A 67 20.29 11.42 -15.10
CA LEU A 67 20.18 12.00 -13.75
C LEU A 67 19.46 13.35 -13.77
N VAL A 68 19.80 14.22 -14.72
CA VAL A 68 19.13 15.51 -14.89
C VAL A 68 17.62 15.32 -15.13
N LYS A 69 17.24 14.39 -16.02
CA LYS A 69 15.84 14.07 -16.30
C LYS A 69 15.13 13.46 -15.09
N VAL A 70 15.79 12.58 -14.34
CA VAL A 70 15.28 12.04 -13.07
C VAL A 70 15.03 13.16 -12.05
N HIS A 71 15.93 14.14 -11.93
CA HIS A 71 15.73 15.31 -11.07
C HIS A 71 14.60 16.21 -11.55
N ARG A 72 14.46 16.38 -12.86
CA ARG A 72 13.33 17.10 -13.44
C ARG A 72 12.01 16.43 -13.07
N CYS A 73 11.87 15.12 -13.28
CA CYS A 73 10.70 14.35 -12.84
C CYS A 73 10.43 14.52 -11.34
N LYS A 74 11.47 14.44 -10.50
CA LYS A 74 11.36 14.60 -9.04
C LYS A 74 10.89 16.00 -8.66
N SER A 75 11.37 17.04 -9.33
CA SER A 75 10.96 18.43 -9.11
C SER A 75 9.50 18.64 -9.51
N LEU A 76 9.11 18.21 -10.71
CA LEU A 76 7.72 18.26 -11.19
C LEU A 76 6.78 17.51 -10.25
N ALA A 77 7.20 16.32 -9.79
CA ALA A 77 6.44 15.54 -8.84
C ALA A 77 6.21 16.26 -7.50
N ARG A 78 7.22 16.97 -7.00
CA ARG A 78 7.10 17.80 -5.78
C ARG A 78 6.16 18.98 -6.00
N GLN A 79 6.22 19.63 -7.17
CA GLN A 79 5.32 20.74 -7.50
C GLN A 79 3.86 20.28 -7.59
N ILE A 80 3.58 19.16 -8.28
CA ILE A 80 2.24 18.55 -8.34
C ILE A 80 1.73 18.24 -6.92
N LYS A 81 2.59 17.64 -6.07
CA LYS A 81 2.24 17.37 -4.66
C LYS A 81 1.90 18.65 -3.90
N ALA A 82 2.73 19.67 -4.01
CA ALA A 82 2.51 20.95 -3.35
C ALA A 82 1.19 21.61 -3.82
N GLY A 83 0.84 21.48 -5.10
CA GLY A 83 -0.37 22.07 -5.67
C GLY A 83 -1.69 21.57 -5.07
N TYR A 84 -1.72 20.37 -4.49
CA TYR A 84 -2.91 19.83 -3.82
C TYR A 84 -2.76 19.64 -2.31
N THR A 85 -1.59 19.98 -1.73
CA THR A 85 -1.35 19.87 -0.28
C THR A 85 -1.83 21.16 0.41
N PRO A 86 -2.86 21.10 1.27
CA PRO A 86 -3.28 22.26 2.05
C PRO A 86 -2.24 22.65 3.10
N GLU A 87 -2.30 23.90 3.55
CA GLU A 87 -1.57 24.34 4.74
C GLU A 87 -2.05 23.62 6.00
N TRP A 88 -1.11 23.24 6.86
CA TRP A 88 -1.39 22.64 8.16
C TRP A 88 -1.17 23.65 9.29
N PRO A 89 -2.09 23.79 10.27
CA PRO A 89 -3.33 23.03 10.44
C PRO A 89 -4.44 23.44 9.48
N THR A 90 -5.21 22.47 8.98
CA THR A 90 -6.34 22.70 8.07
C THR A 90 -7.65 22.66 8.86
N SER A 91 -8.37 23.78 8.92
CA SER A 91 -9.62 23.86 9.67
C SER A 91 -10.74 23.05 9.01
N LEU A 92 -11.50 22.29 9.82
CA LEU A 92 -12.66 21.55 9.35
C LEU A 92 -13.70 22.50 8.79
N THR A 93 -14.10 22.29 7.53
CA THR A 93 -15.16 23.06 6.91
C THR A 93 -16.47 22.27 6.85
N MET A 94 -17.58 22.94 6.54
CA MET A 94 -18.90 22.31 6.43
C MET A 94 -19.34 22.11 4.97
N ASP A 95 -18.54 22.56 3.99
CA ASP A 95 -18.83 22.34 2.58
C ASP A 95 -18.68 20.85 2.21
N LEU A 96 -19.64 20.40 1.40
CA LEU A 96 -19.69 19.10 0.77
C LEU A 96 -19.86 19.30 -0.74
N PRO A 97 -19.43 18.34 -1.56
CA PRO A 97 -19.84 18.27 -2.96
C PRO A 97 -21.38 18.24 -3.07
N SER A 98 -21.90 18.43 -4.29
CA SER A 98 -23.33 18.22 -4.56
C SER A 98 -23.80 16.86 -4.01
N ARG A 99 -25.09 16.77 -3.65
CA ARG A 99 -25.68 15.54 -3.11
C ARG A 99 -25.42 14.34 -4.03
N ASP A 100 -25.57 14.50 -5.34
CA ASP A 100 -25.34 13.42 -6.32
C ASP A 100 -23.89 12.91 -6.29
N VAL A 101 -22.92 13.82 -6.20
CA VAL A 101 -21.51 13.44 -6.05
C VAL A 101 -21.29 12.75 -4.71
N SER A 102 -21.79 13.33 -3.61
CA SER A 102 -21.66 12.77 -2.27
C SER A 102 -22.26 11.35 -2.17
N ASP A 103 -23.45 11.14 -2.74
CA ASP A 103 -24.12 9.84 -2.83
C ASP A 103 -23.28 8.83 -3.61
N ALA A 104 -22.70 9.24 -4.75
CA ALA A 104 -21.81 8.39 -5.53
C ALA A 104 -20.54 7.99 -4.76
N LEU A 105 -19.90 8.94 -4.06
CA LEU A 105 -18.73 8.68 -3.23
C LEU A 105 -19.04 7.73 -2.08
N ILE A 106 -20.16 7.92 -1.40
CA ILE A 106 -20.62 7.02 -0.33
C ILE A 106 -20.86 5.62 -0.89
N ARG A 107 -21.51 5.48 -2.05
CA ARG A 107 -21.68 4.16 -2.70
C ARG A 107 -20.33 3.50 -3.01
N CYS A 108 -19.35 4.27 -3.50
CA CYS A 108 -18.00 3.77 -3.76
C CYS A 108 -17.33 3.26 -2.48
N TYR A 109 -17.40 4.01 -1.37
CA TYR A 109 -16.89 3.57 -0.06
C TYR A 109 -17.58 2.29 0.44
N LEU A 110 -18.91 2.26 0.39
CA LEU A 110 -19.70 1.14 0.89
C LEU A 110 -19.45 -0.15 0.08
N GLY A 111 -19.33 -0.03 -1.24
CA GLY A 111 -19.02 -1.16 -2.14
C GLY A 111 -17.57 -1.63 -2.07
N THR A 112 -16.68 -0.88 -1.44
CA THR A 112 -15.26 -1.21 -1.32
C THR A 112 -14.82 -1.41 0.13
N TYR A 113 -14.32 -0.38 0.79
CA TYR A 113 -13.68 -0.47 2.10
C TYR A 113 -14.64 -0.91 3.21
N GLU A 114 -15.88 -0.40 3.23
CA GLU A 114 -16.85 -0.86 4.24
C GLU A 114 -17.14 -2.34 4.09
N SER A 115 -17.30 -2.83 2.85
CA SER A 115 -17.59 -4.24 2.54
C SER A 115 -16.54 -5.24 3.06
N ILE A 116 -15.34 -4.75 3.43
CA ILE A 116 -14.24 -5.55 4.00
C ILE A 116 -14.09 -5.28 5.49
N TYR A 117 -14.07 -4.00 5.89
CA TYR A 117 -13.58 -3.57 7.20
C TYR A 117 -14.66 -3.34 8.24
N ARG A 118 -15.94 -3.21 7.86
CA ARG A 118 -17.10 -3.03 8.77
C ARG A 118 -16.88 -1.97 9.85
N VAL A 119 -16.49 -0.76 9.43
CA VAL A 119 -16.13 0.33 10.33
C VAL A 119 -17.39 1.01 10.85
N LEU A 120 -18.38 1.19 10.00
CA LEU A 120 -19.60 1.91 10.31
C LEU A 120 -20.76 0.95 10.56
N HIS A 121 -21.77 1.46 11.25
CA HIS A 121 -23.09 0.88 11.17
C HIS A 121 -23.83 1.61 10.05
N VAL A 122 -23.98 0.96 8.90
CA VAL A 122 -24.43 1.61 7.65
C VAL A 122 -25.82 2.28 7.80
N PRO A 123 -26.83 1.66 8.45
CA PRO A 123 -28.15 2.27 8.61
C PRO A 123 -28.10 3.58 9.41
N THR A 124 -27.35 3.62 10.51
CA THR A 124 -27.17 4.85 11.31
C THR A 124 -26.46 5.93 10.50
N PHE A 125 -25.37 5.58 9.81
CA PHE A 125 -24.64 6.53 8.97
C PHE A 125 -25.51 7.13 7.87
N ARG A 126 -26.37 6.33 7.22
CA ARG A 126 -27.30 6.82 6.18
C ARG A 126 -28.34 7.77 6.74
N THR A 127 -28.90 7.44 7.91
CA THR A 127 -29.88 8.29 8.58
C THR A 127 -29.28 9.66 8.91
N ASP A 128 -28.08 9.68 9.49
CA ASP A 128 -27.36 10.93 9.81
C ASP A 128 -26.99 11.73 8.55
N TYR A 129 -26.65 11.04 7.46
CA TYR A 129 -26.34 11.67 6.17
C TYR A 129 -27.59 12.29 5.51
N GLU A 130 -28.73 11.59 5.55
CA GLU A 130 -30.00 12.11 5.02
C GLU A 130 -30.48 13.35 5.79
N ALA A 131 -30.23 13.40 7.09
CA ALA A 131 -30.53 14.56 7.92
C ALA A 131 -29.79 15.82 7.45
N LEU A 132 -28.59 15.71 6.85
CA LEU A 132 -27.85 16.87 6.32
C LEU A 132 -28.59 17.63 5.21
N TRP A 133 -29.42 16.92 4.45
CA TRP A 133 -30.10 17.46 3.27
C TRP A 133 -31.54 17.89 3.56
N THR A 134 -32.06 17.54 4.74
CA THR A 134 -33.46 17.72 5.11
C THR A 134 -33.65 18.58 6.35
N SER A 135 -32.67 18.57 7.26
CA SER A 135 -32.67 19.39 8.48
C SER A 135 -31.98 20.73 8.25
N ASN A 136 -32.44 21.76 8.98
CA ASN A 136 -31.76 23.06 9.07
C ASN A 136 -30.72 23.11 10.21
N GLU A 137 -30.54 22.01 10.95
CA GLU A 137 -29.57 21.94 12.05
C GLU A 137 -28.14 21.86 11.52
N ARG A 138 -27.22 22.56 12.18
CA ARG A 138 -25.80 22.50 11.84
C ARG A 138 -25.26 21.11 12.22
N PRO A 139 -24.61 20.39 11.29
CA PRO A 139 -24.08 19.07 11.60
C PRO A 139 -22.95 19.13 12.60
N SER A 140 -22.87 18.10 13.45
CA SER A 140 -21.78 17.98 14.42
C SER A 140 -20.46 17.69 13.73
N GLU A 141 -19.36 18.20 14.29
CA GLU A 141 -18.01 17.86 13.81
C GLU A 141 -17.76 16.34 13.88
N GLY A 142 -18.33 15.69 14.91
CA GLY A 142 -18.23 14.25 15.11
C GLY A 142 -18.82 13.42 13.96
N PHE A 143 -19.78 13.97 13.21
CA PHE A 143 -20.32 13.34 11.98
C PHE A 143 -19.64 13.85 10.71
N MET A 144 -19.33 15.15 10.63
CA MET A 144 -18.70 15.74 9.44
C MET A 144 -17.31 15.17 9.15
N VAL A 145 -16.50 14.92 10.18
CA VAL A 145 -15.16 14.32 10.02
C VAL A 145 -15.24 12.91 9.41
N PRO A 146 -15.96 11.93 9.98
CA PRO A 146 -16.05 10.61 9.38
C PRO A 146 -16.75 10.63 8.01
N LEU A 147 -17.74 11.49 7.77
CA LEU A 147 -18.34 11.67 6.45
C LEU A 147 -17.28 12.09 5.42
N LYS A 148 -16.50 13.13 5.70
CA LYS A 148 -15.45 13.60 4.79
C LYS A 148 -14.37 12.56 4.54
N LEU A 149 -14.05 11.73 5.53
CA LEU A 149 -13.15 10.59 5.34
C LEU A 149 -13.78 9.49 4.46
N VAL A 150 -15.07 9.19 4.62
CA VAL A 150 -15.82 8.30 3.73
C VAL A 150 -15.79 8.82 2.29
N LEU A 151 -16.02 10.12 2.08
CA LEU A 151 -15.93 10.74 0.77
C LEU A 151 -14.51 10.66 0.19
N ALA A 152 -13.48 10.90 1.01
CA ALA A 152 -12.08 10.79 0.61
C ALA A 152 -11.73 9.37 0.14
N ILE A 153 -12.19 8.34 0.86
CA ILE A 153 -11.96 6.95 0.47
C ILE A 153 -12.73 6.61 -0.81
N GLY A 154 -14.02 6.97 -0.87
CA GLY A 154 -14.88 6.70 -2.03
C GLY A 154 -14.43 7.38 -3.32
N SER A 155 -13.74 8.53 -3.21
CA SER A 155 -13.26 9.28 -4.38
C SER A 155 -12.22 8.55 -5.23
N ALA A 156 -11.54 7.55 -4.66
CA ALA A 156 -10.55 6.74 -5.37
C ALA A 156 -11.12 5.85 -6.48
N THR A 157 -12.41 5.50 -6.36
CA THR A 157 -13.14 4.64 -7.32
C THR A 157 -14.35 5.36 -7.92
N TYR A 158 -14.41 6.69 -7.79
CA TYR A 158 -15.47 7.51 -8.36
C TYR A 158 -15.34 7.64 -9.89
N ASP A 159 -14.11 7.84 -10.37
CA ASP A 159 -13.77 7.96 -11.78
C ASP A 159 -12.36 7.41 -12.07
N GLU A 160 -12.02 7.21 -13.33
CA GLU A 160 -10.77 6.60 -13.77
C GLU A 160 -9.50 7.37 -13.36
N ASN A 161 -9.61 8.68 -13.11
CA ASN A 161 -8.47 9.59 -12.95
C ASN A 161 -8.31 10.13 -11.53
N PHE A 162 -9.16 9.71 -10.59
CA PHE A 162 -9.25 10.24 -9.24
C PHE A 162 -9.38 11.79 -9.26
N SER A 163 -10.36 12.32 -10.00
CA SER A 163 -10.51 13.76 -10.24
C SER A 163 -10.67 14.60 -8.96
N LEU A 164 -11.23 14.00 -7.90
CA LEU A 164 -11.46 14.65 -6.61
C LEU A 164 -10.26 14.53 -5.64
N ARG A 165 -9.06 14.20 -6.13
CA ARG A 165 -7.84 14.03 -5.32
C ARG A 165 -7.55 15.22 -4.40
N THR A 166 -7.66 16.45 -4.91
CA THR A 166 -7.43 17.67 -4.10
C THR A 166 -8.42 17.76 -2.92
N SER A 167 -9.70 17.51 -3.17
CA SER A 167 -10.73 17.49 -2.13
C SER A 167 -10.49 16.36 -1.12
N ALA A 168 -10.15 15.17 -1.59
CA ALA A 168 -9.84 14.03 -0.73
C ALA A 168 -8.66 14.30 0.20
N ILE A 169 -7.58 14.89 -0.33
CA ILE A 169 -6.41 15.27 0.46
C ILE A 169 -6.79 16.34 1.51
N ARG A 170 -7.55 17.36 1.10
CA ARG A 170 -8.05 18.38 2.04
C ARG A 170 -8.88 17.76 3.17
N TRP A 171 -9.81 16.87 2.87
CA TRP A 171 -10.62 16.18 3.88
C TRP A 171 -9.78 15.35 4.86
N VAL A 172 -8.69 14.72 4.38
CA VAL A 172 -7.76 14.00 5.26
C VAL A 172 -7.02 14.96 6.20
N TYR A 173 -6.57 16.11 5.69
CA TYR A 173 -5.89 17.14 6.50
C TYR A 173 -6.83 17.75 7.55
N GLU A 174 -8.08 18.02 7.20
CA GLU A 174 -9.10 18.49 8.15
C GLU A 174 -9.33 17.46 9.27
N ALA A 175 -9.45 16.18 8.92
CA ALA A 175 -9.62 15.11 9.89
C ALA A 175 -8.38 14.92 10.79
N GLN A 176 -7.19 15.02 10.22
CA GLN A 176 -5.95 14.99 10.98
C GLN A 176 -5.89 16.15 11.99
N THR A 177 -6.29 17.37 11.58
CA THR A 177 -6.28 18.56 12.46
C THR A 177 -7.23 18.34 13.64
N TRP A 178 -8.41 17.79 13.35
CA TRP A 178 -9.37 17.40 14.38
C TRP A 178 -8.80 16.33 15.33
N LEU A 179 -8.12 15.31 14.81
CA LEU A 179 -7.47 14.25 15.60
C LEU A 179 -6.32 14.77 16.48
N ALA A 180 -5.62 15.83 16.05
CA ALA A 180 -4.52 16.43 16.78
C ALA A 180 -4.97 17.30 17.97
N ASN A 181 -6.22 17.75 18.02
CA ASN A 181 -6.73 18.66 19.06
C ASN A 181 -6.59 18.05 20.48
N PRO A 182 -5.87 18.65 21.44
CA PRO A 182 -5.56 18.02 22.73
C PRO A 182 -6.77 17.74 23.65
N SER A 183 -7.98 18.22 23.36
CA SER A 183 -9.16 17.97 24.19
C SER A 183 -9.50 16.47 24.28
N MET A 184 -9.31 15.87 25.47
CA MET A 184 -9.27 14.41 25.65
C MET A 184 -10.64 13.74 25.89
N LYS A 185 -11.65 14.47 26.40
CA LYS A 185 -12.93 13.86 26.82
C LYS A 185 -13.77 13.28 25.66
N SER A 186 -13.65 13.82 24.45
CA SER A 186 -14.34 13.30 23.25
C SER A 186 -13.59 12.15 22.55
N LYS A 187 -12.37 11.80 23.00
CA LYS A 187 -11.46 10.88 22.30
C LYS A 187 -11.46 9.43 22.79
N LEU A 188 -12.41 9.06 23.64
CA LEU A 188 -12.51 7.70 24.21
C LEU A 188 -13.87 7.05 23.90
N GLY A 189 -14.41 7.32 22.72
CA GLY A 189 -15.67 6.75 22.22
C GLY A 189 -15.48 5.93 20.93
N ILE A 190 -16.47 5.09 20.61
CA ILE A 190 -16.50 4.28 19.38
C ILE A 190 -16.29 5.14 18.13
N GLN A 191 -16.93 6.31 18.06
CA GLN A 191 -16.77 7.25 16.96
C GLN A 191 -15.33 7.73 16.78
N TYR A 192 -14.58 7.93 17.87
CA TYR A 192 -13.17 8.31 17.78
C TYR A 192 -12.33 7.21 17.12
N LEU A 193 -12.58 5.94 17.46
CA LEU A 193 -11.91 4.81 16.83
C LEU A 193 -12.29 4.68 15.35
N GLN A 194 -13.56 4.87 15.01
CA GLN A 194 -14.04 4.90 13.63
C GLN A 194 -13.32 5.98 12.81
N ILE A 195 -13.23 7.21 13.34
CA ILE A 195 -12.50 8.30 12.69
C ILE A 195 -11.03 7.96 12.48
N ASN A 196 -10.35 7.38 13.47
CA ASN A 196 -8.94 6.98 13.32
C ASN A 196 -8.76 5.90 12.26
N ILE A 197 -9.65 4.90 12.21
CA ILE A 197 -9.63 3.84 11.20
C ILE A 197 -9.86 4.43 9.80
N LEU A 198 -10.91 5.24 9.64
CA LEU A 198 -11.21 5.90 8.36
C LEU A 198 -10.07 6.82 7.92
N ALA A 199 -9.44 7.55 8.85
CA ALA A 199 -8.30 8.41 8.55
C ALA A 199 -7.09 7.61 8.07
N LEU A 200 -6.82 6.44 8.65
CA LEU A 200 -5.76 5.54 8.17
C LEU A 200 -6.05 5.01 6.76
N LEU A 201 -7.28 4.58 6.49
CA LEU A 201 -7.69 4.12 5.16
C LEU A 201 -7.61 5.25 4.12
N ALA A 202 -8.11 6.44 4.46
CA ALA A 202 -8.06 7.60 3.58
C ALA A 202 -6.63 8.07 3.30
N ARG A 203 -5.73 8.01 4.29
CA ARG A 203 -4.29 8.28 4.10
C ARG A 203 -3.62 7.27 3.18
N GLU A 204 -3.98 5.99 3.27
CA GLU A 204 -3.46 4.96 2.36
C GLU A 204 -3.91 5.24 0.91
N VAL A 205 -5.21 5.51 0.73
CA VAL A 205 -5.81 5.86 -0.57
C VAL A 205 -5.12 7.07 -1.22
N THR A 206 -4.91 8.13 -0.44
CA THR A 206 -4.38 9.42 -0.91
C THR A 206 -2.85 9.50 -0.94
N GLY A 207 -2.15 8.51 -0.38
CA GLY A 207 -0.69 8.50 -0.26
C GLY A 207 -0.13 9.47 0.79
N ILE A 208 -0.94 9.89 1.76
CA ILE A 208 -0.52 10.84 2.80
C ILE A 208 0.23 10.13 3.93
N GLY A 209 1.53 10.40 4.03
CA GLY A 209 2.37 9.92 5.12
C GLY A 209 2.47 8.40 5.18
N GLU A 210 2.53 7.73 4.02
CA GLU A 210 2.62 6.26 3.87
C GLU A 210 3.66 5.62 4.79
N GLN A 211 4.80 6.30 4.94
CA GLN A 211 5.94 5.82 5.73
C GLN A 211 5.63 5.69 7.22
N PHE A 212 4.59 6.39 7.71
CA PHE A 212 4.21 6.46 9.11
C PHE A 212 2.99 5.61 9.45
N ILE A 213 2.34 4.97 8.46
CA ILE A 213 1.10 4.22 8.65
C ILE A 213 1.25 3.14 9.73
N TRP A 214 2.33 2.35 9.69
CA TRP A 214 2.58 1.30 10.69
C TRP A 214 2.67 1.86 12.13
N THR A 215 3.35 2.99 12.31
CA THR A 215 3.44 3.64 13.64
C THR A 215 2.09 4.20 14.10
N THR A 216 1.32 4.82 13.20
CA THR A 216 -0.02 5.35 13.52
C THR A 216 -0.99 4.23 13.90
N VAL A 217 -0.96 3.10 13.18
CA VAL A 217 -1.76 1.91 13.51
C VAL A 217 -1.38 1.37 14.90
N GLY A 218 -0.09 1.37 15.25
CA GLY A 218 0.36 1.01 16.60
C GLY A 218 -0.21 1.92 17.70
N THR A 219 -0.40 3.22 17.44
CA THR A 219 -1.10 4.13 18.36
C THR A 219 -2.57 3.76 18.48
N LEU A 220 -3.28 3.59 17.35
CA LEU A 220 -4.69 3.18 17.33
C LEU A 220 -4.92 1.87 18.09
N GLN A 221 -4.07 0.86 17.86
CA GLN A 221 -4.15 -0.43 18.56
C GLN A 221 -4.10 -0.24 20.08
N ARG A 222 -3.14 0.55 20.59
CA ARG A 222 -3.02 0.82 22.03
C ARG A 222 -4.19 1.63 22.57
N THR A 223 -4.70 2.60 21.81
CA THR A 223 -5.90 3.34 22.19
C THR A 223 -7.11 2.43 22.31
N ALA A 224 -7.32 1.52 21.36
CA ALA A 224 -8.41 0.55 21.41
C ALA A 224 -8.26 -0.44 22.57
N MET A 225 -7.02 -0.89 22.85
CA MET A 225 -6.73 -1.71 24.04
C MET A 225 -7.06 -0.95 25.32
N TYR A 226 -6.66 0.31 25.43
CA TYR A 226 -6.97 1.18 26.57
C TYR A 226 -8.49 1.37 26.77
N MET A 227 -9.25 1.41 25.66
CA MET A 227 -10.71 1.43 25.67
C MET A 227 -11.37 0.06 25.91
N GLY A 228 -10.58 -0.99 26.10
CA GLY A 228 -11.06 -2.34 26.43
C GLY A 228 -11.52 -3.18 25.24
N LEU A 229 -11.29 -2.77 23.99
CA LEU A 229 -11.77 -3.51 22.80
C LEU A 229 -11.06 -4.86 22.58
N HIS A 230 -9.93 -5.09 23.25
CA HIS A 230 -9.24 -6.37 23.26
C HIS A 230 -9.92 -7.41 24.16
N ARG A 231 -10.85 -6.97 25.03
CA ARG A 231 -11.68 -7.84 25.88
C ARG A 231 -13.05 -8.07 25.28
N ASP A 232 -13.48 -9.33 25.24
CA ASP A 232 -14.79 -9.65 24.69
C ASP A 232 -15.89 -8.92 25.48
N PRO A 233 -16.86 -8.26 24.81
CA PRO A 233 -17.91 -7.51 25.49
C PRO A 233 -18.72 -8.32 26.51
N THR A 234 -18.79 -9.66 26.38
CA THR A 234 -19.43 -10.54 27.36
C THR A 234 -18.75 -10.55 28.73
N ARG A 235 -17.49 -10.11 28.80
CA ARG A 235 -16.66 -10.03 30.02
C ARG A 235 -16.60 -8.61 30.61
N LEU A 236 -17.24 -7.64 29.95
CA LEU A 236 -17.25 -6.24 30.34
C LEU A 236 -18.60 -5.88 30.99
N PRO A 237 -18.70 -4.72 31.69
CA PRO A 237 -19.98 -4.23 32.21
C PRO A 237 -21.08 -4.21 31.14
N LYS A 238 -22.35 -4.31 31.59
CA LYS A 238 -23.53 -4.41 30.72
C LYS A 238 -23.44 -3.43 29.54
N THR A 239 -23.31 -4.01 28.35
CA THR A 239 -23.19 -3.34 27.06
C THR A 239 -24.36 -3.84 26.19
N THR A 240 -24.98 -2.96 25.39
CA THR A 240 -26.08 -3.40 24.50
C THR A 240 -25.56 -4.34 23.41
N PRO A 241 -26.40 -5.23 22.83
CA PRO A 241 -25.98 -6.10 21.72
C PRO A 241 -25.32 -5.32 20.57
N PHE A 242 -25.91 -4.17 20.21
CA PHE A 242 -25.38 -3.22 19.25
C PHE A 242 -23.95 -2.78 19.58
N GLN A 243 -23.73 -2.26 20.80
CA GLN A 243 -22.42 -1.75 21.22
C GLN A 243 -21.38 -2.88 21.33
N ALA A 244 -21.81 -4.07 21.76
CA ALA A 244 -20.94 -5.25 21.83
C ALA A 244 -20.45 -5.63 20.44
N GLU A 245 -21.36 -5.71 19.47
CA GLU A 245 -21.02 -6.06 18.10
C GLU A 245 -20.14 -4.99 17.43
N MET A 246 -20.44 -3.71 17.61
CA MET A 246 -19.58 -2.63 17.10
C MET A 246 -18.17 -2.68 17.69
N LYS A 247 -18.01 -3.02 18.97
CA LYS A 247 -16.67 -3.23 19.57
C LYS A 247 -15.92 -4.40 18.92
N ARG A 248 -16.59 -5.54 18.70
CA ARG A 248 -16.00 -6.71 18.02
C ARG A 248 -15.58 -6.39 16.59
N ARG A 249 -16.43 -5.68 15.83
CA ARG A 249 -16.14 -5.23 14.46
C ARG A 249 -14.91 -4.35 14.41
N LEU A 250 -14.88 -3.27 15.20
CA LEU A 250 -13.74 -2.34 15.22
C LEU A 250 -12.44 -3.02 15.70
N TRP A 251 -12.51 -3.89 16.70
CA TRP A 251 -11.33 -4.66 17.13
C TRP A 251 -10.82 -5.55 15.99
N ASN A 252 -11.72 -6.22 15.27
CA ASN A 252 -11.37 -7.04 14.12
C ASN A 252 -10.70 -6.23 13.01
N THR A 253 -11.23 -5.05 12.69
CA THR A 253 -10.62 -4.12 11.73
C THR A 253 -9.23 -3.69 12.15
N ILE A 254 -9.04 -3.34 13.43
CA ILE A 254 -7.76 -2.91 13.97
C ILE A 254 -6.73 -4.03 13.87
N LEU A 255 -7.11 -5.28 14.15
CA LEU A 255 -6.23 -6.44 13.94
C LEU A 255 -5.79 -6.57 12.48
N GLU A 256 -6.72 -6.44 11.53
CA GLU A 256 -6.40 -6.49 10.10
C GLU A 256 -5.45 -5.36 9.67
N LEU A 257 -5.68 -4.14 10.14
CA LEU A 257 -4.81 -2.99 9.85
C LEU A 257 -3.43 -3.14 10.51
N SER A 258 -3.36 -3.63 11.75
CA SER A 258 -2.10 -3.90 12.45
C SER A 258 -1.25 -4.93 11.71
N LEU A 259 -1.86 -6.03 11.28
CA LEU A 259 -1.16 -7.08 10.55
C LEU A 259 -0.73 -6.60 9.15
N ARG A 260 -1.65 -5.97 8.39
CA ARG A 260 -1.35 -5.43 7.05
C ARG A 260 -0.23 -4.39 7.09
N SER A 261 -0.27 -3.46 8.03
CA SER A 261 0.74 -2.40 8.14
C SER A 261 2.10 -2.92 8.59
N SER A 262 2.14 -3.91 9.48
CA SER A 262 3.36 -4.64 9.87
C SER A 262 3.97 -5.41 8.69
N PHE A 263 3.14 -6.13 7.94
CA PHE A 263 3.54 -6.82 6.72
C PHE A 263 4.09 -5.81 5.69
N MET A 264 3.43 -4.67 5.53
CA MET A 264 3.83 -3.70 4.52
C MET A 264 5.08 -2.91 4.87
N SER A 265 5.32 -2.64 6.15
CA SER A 265 6.53 -1.95 6.63
C SER A 265 7.74 -2.90 6.76
N GLY A 266 7.53 -4.22 6.72
CA GLY A 266 8.55 -5.19 7.11
C GLY A 266 8.85 -5.14 8.61
N GLY A 267 8.00 -4.52 9.42
CA GLY A 267 8.14 -4.46 10.87
C GLY A 267 7.56 -5.71 11.55
N PRO A 268 8.03 -6.08 12.74
CA PRO A 268 7.47 -7.19 13.52
C PRO A 268 6.04 -6.86 14.00
N PRO A 269 5.10 -7.81 13.96
CA PRO A 269 3.76 -7.59 14.50
C PRO A 269 3.80 -7.30 15.99
N SER A 270 3.11 -6.24 16.43
CA SER A 270 3.04 -5.82 17.84
C SER A 270 1.97 -6.54 18.66
N ILE A 271 1.31 -7.55 18.11
CA ILE A 271 0.23 -8.28 18.76
C ILE A 271 0.47 -9.79 18.75
N SER A 272 0.12 -10.44 19.86
CA SER A 272 0.00 -11.88 20.04
C SER A 272 -1.47 -12.30 20.06
N LEU A 273 -1.73 -13.58 19.80
CA LEU A 273 -3.07 -14.16 19.95
C LEU A 273 -3.51 -14.20 21.42
N ASP A 274 -2.56 -14.16 22.36
CA ASP A 274 -2.82 -14.14 23.80
C ASP A 274 -3.16 -12.74 24.34
N ASP A 275 -2.99 -11.69 23.54
CA ASP A 275 -3.20 -10.30 23.97
C ASP A 275 -4.68 -9.88 23.98
N PHE A 276 -5.58 -10.72 23.45
CA PHE A 276 -7.00 -10.45 23.37
C PHE A 276 -7.84 -11.72 23.52
N ASP A 277 -9.04 -11.59 24.09
CA ASP A 277 -10.04 -12.66 24.15
C ASP A 277 -11.33 -12.31 23.38
N THR A 278 -11.35 -11.15 22.70
CA THR A 278 -12.48 -10.70 21.87
C THR A 278 -12.73 -11.64 20.71
N ALA A 279 -13.95 -12.17 20.62
CA ALA A 279 -14.37 -13.04 19.55
C ALA A 279 -14.35 -12.33 18.18
N ALA A 280 -14.45 -13.11 17.10
CA ALA A 280 -14.76 -12.56 15.78
C ALA A 280 -16.12 -11.82 15.80
N PRO A 281 -16.37 -10.89 14.87
CA PRO A 281 -17.70 -10.33 14.66
C PRO A 281 -18.73 -11.45 14.50
N ALA A 282 -19.94 -11.26 15.02
CA ALA A 282 -21.01 -12.20 14.75
C ALA A 282 -21.55 -12.01 13.32
N ASN A 283 -22.12 -13.07 12.74
CA ASN A 283 -22.64 -13.05 11.37
C ASN A 283 -23.97 -12.27 11.35
N PHE A 284 -23.91 -10.98 11.09
CA PHE A 284 -25.05 -10.07 11.10
C PHE A 284 -25.11 -9.32 9.77
N ASP A 285 -26.32 -9.10 9.29
CA ASP A 285 -26.64 -7.96 8.42
C ASP A 285 -26.84 -6.72 9.29
N ASP A 286 -26.42 -5.55 8.82
CA ASP A 286 -26.47 -4.35 9.67
C ASP A 286 -27.89 -4.02 10.14
N GLU A 287 -28.90 -4.22 9.29
CA GLU A 287 -30.30 -3.98 9.63
C GLU A 287 -30.80 -4.80 10.82
N GLN A 288 -30.20 -5.98 11.08
CA GLN A 288 -30.55 -6.80 12.24
C GLN A 288 -30.17 -6.11 13.55
N LEU A 289 -29.09 -5.32 13.56
CA LEU A 289 -28.59 -4.65 14.76
C LEU A 289 -29.44 -3.46 15.23
N ASN A 290 -30.44 -3.05 14.42
CA ASN A 290 -31.46 -2.07 14.79
C ASN A 290 -32.51 -2.64 15.76
N GLN A 291 -32.57 -3.96 15.92
CA GLN A 291 -33.55 -4.64 16.75
C GLN A 291 -33.10 -4.71 18.22
N ASP A 292 -34.05 -4.71 19.16
CA ASP A 292 -33.77 -4.81 20.60
C ASP A 292 -33.08 -6.14 20.99
N SER A 293 -33.31 -7.20 20.22
CA SER A 293 -32.77 -8.55 20.44
C SER A 293 -32.32 -9.17 19.12
N PRO A 294 -31.19 -8.73 18.57
CA PRO A 294 -30.72 -9.18 17.26
C PRO A 294 -30.27 -10.64 17.31
N THR A 295 -30.65 -11.43 16.30
CA THR A 295 -30.21 -12.83 16.15
C THR A 295 -29.26 -12.94 14.96
N PRO A 296 -28.06 -13.52 15.13
CA PRO A 296 -27.12 -13.69 14.01
C PRO A 296 -27.72 -14.53 12.88
N THR A 297 -27.41 -14.14 11.65
CA THR A 297 -27.61 -14.94 10.45
C THR A 297 -26.83 -16.27 10.59
N PRO A 298 -27.41 -17.43 10.16
CA PRO A 298 -26.72 -18.72 10.21
C PRO A 298 -25.32 -18.67 9.59
N ALA A 299 -24.36 -19.43 10.12
CA ALA A 299 -22.97 -19.37 9.67
C ALA A 299 -22.78 -19.77 8.19
N GLU A 300 -23.71 -20.58 7.68
CA GLU A 300 -23.77 -21.06 6.31
C GLU A 300 -24.35 -20.04 5.33
N ALA A 301 -24.94 -18.94 5.83
CA ALA A 301 -25.52 -17.88 5.03
C ALA A 301 -24.61 -16.64 5.02
N PHE A 302 -24.53 -16.00 3.85
CA PHE A 302 -23.76 -14.78 3.68
C PHE A 302 -24.49 -13.59 4.30
N SER A 303 -23.75 -12.75 5.01
CA SER A 303 -24.20 -11.50 5.59
C SER A 303 -23.15 -10.39 5.39
N ASP A 304 -23.51 -9.17 5.77
CA ASP A 304 -22.61 -8.01 5.78
C ASP A 304 -21.23 -8.25 6.44
N THR A 305 -21.16 -9.08 7.49
CA THR A 305 -19.92 -9.34 8.25
C THR A 305 -19.15 -10.58 7.80
N SER A 306 -19.67 -11.38 6.86
CA SER A 306 -19.07 -12.65 6.46
C SER A 306 -17.62 -12.52 5.94
N ILE A 307 -17.30 -11.42 5.24
CA ILE A 307 -15.93 -11.15 4.78
C ILE A 307 -14.96 -10.85 5.94
N ALA A 308 -15.40 -10.07 6.92
CA ALA A 308 -14.60 -9.77 8.10
C ALA A 308 -14.34 -11.03 8.95
N ILE A 309 -15.34 -11.92 9.05
CA ILE A 309 -15.24 -13.23 9.72
C ILE A 309 -14.26 -14.14 8.98
N ALA A 310 -14.35 -14.21 7.66
CA ALA A 310 -13.44 -14.96 6.80
C ALA A 310 -11.97 -14.53 6.96
N LEU A 311 -11.71 -13.21 6.96
CA LEU A 311 -10.37 -12.68 7.21
C LEU A 311 -9.89 -13.05 8.62
N ARG A 312 -10.76 -12.92 9.63
CA ARG A 312 -10.43 -13.31 11.01
C ARG A 312 -10.05 -14.77 11.14
N HIS A 313 -10.68 -15.68 10.39
CA HIS A 313 -10.33 -17.10 10.38
C HIS A 313 -8.89 -17.36 9.91
N THR A 314 -8.41 -16.62 8.90
CA THR A 314 -7.04 -16.77 8.37
C THR A 314 -6.00 -15.92 9.12
N PHE A 315 -6.43 -15.03 10.03
CA PHE A 315 -5.56 -14.10 10.75
C PHE A 315 -4.43 -14.79 11.54
N PRO A 316 -4.66 -15.89 12.31
CA PRO A 316 -3.58 -16.55 13.06
C PRO A 316 -2.42 -17.03 12.19
N LEU A 317 -2.72 -17.62 11.03
CA LEU A 317 -1.71 -18.11 10.08
C LEU A 317 -0.96 -16.95 9.42
N ARG A 318 -1.69 -15.90 8.99
CA ARG A 318 -1.06 -14.69 8.43
C ARG A 318 -0.16 -13.98 9.44
N LEU A 319 -0.56 -13.96 10.72
CA LEU A 319 0.27 -13.44 11.82
C LEU A 319 1.54 -14.29 12.01
N LYS A 320 1.42 -15.62 12.03
CA LYS A 320 2.56 -16.56 12.15
C LYS A 320 3.55 -16.38 10.99
N MET A 321 3.06 -16.25 9.75
CA MET A 321 3.89 -15.99 8.56
C MET A 321 4.59 -14.63 8.63
N THR A 322 3.89 -13.58 9.09
CA THR A 322 4.49 -12.23 9.20
C THR A 322 5.57 -12.20 10.29
N LYS A 323 5.34 -12.86 11.44
CA LYS A 323 6.36 -13.06 12.50
C LYS A 323 7.55 -13.85 11.98
N PHE A 324 7.33 -14.94 11.24
CA PHE A 324 8.39 -15.69 10.57
C PHE A 324 9.26 -14.77 9.70
N LEU A 325 8.65 -13.93 8.87
CA LEU A 325 9.37 -13.04 7.96
C LEU A 325 10.10 -11.87 8.62
N ASN A 326 9.53 -11.29 9.69
CA ASN A 326 9.97 -10.00 10.21
C ASN A 326 10.58 -10.05 11.64
N ASP A 327 10.41 -11.12 12.40
CA ASP A 327 11.00 -11.22 13.74
C ASP A 327 12.52 -11.45 13.65
N LEU A 328 13.28 -10.75 14.51
CA LEU A 328 14.74 -10.82 14.48
C LEU A 328 15.31 -12.22 14.76
N ARG A 329 14.62 -12.99 15.62
CA ARG A 329 15.09 -14.30 16.10
C ARG A 329 14.46 -15.49 15.36
N SER A 330 13.64 -15.27 14.33
CA SER A 330 13.02 -16.35 13.59
C SER A 330 14.07 -17.23 12.90
N SER A 331 13.88 -18.55 12.85
CA SER A 331 14.90 -19.47 12.29
C SER A 331 14.97 -19.43 10.76
N ASN A 332 13.91 -18.95 10.08
CA ASN A 332 13.71 -18.81 8.62
C ASN A 332 14.25 -19.98 7.81
N THR A 333 13.87 -21.20 8.21
CA THR A 333 14.23 -22.43 7.52
C THR A 333 13.25 -22.72 6.39
N SER A 334 13.73 -23.38 5.34
CA SER A 334 12.86 -23.80 4.23
C SER A 334 11.79 -24.79 4.68
N GLU A 335 12.11 -25.68 5.62
CA GLU A 335 11.18 -26.66 6.17
C GLU A 335 9.98 -25.99 6.85
N GLU A 336 10.24 -24.97 7.67
CA GLU A 336 9.18 -24.22 8.33
C GLU A 336 8.33 -23.45 7.32
N ALA A 337 8.95 -22.88 6.29
CA ALA A 337 8.21 -22.22 5.21
C ALA A 337 7.28 -23.21 4.47
N LEU A 338 7.74 -24.42 4.16
CA LEU A 338 6.91 -25.45 3.52
C LEU A 338 5.76 -25.90 4.44
N ARG A 339 6.01 -26.01 5.75
CA ARG A 339 4.95 -26.34 6.72
C ARG A 339 3.88 -25.25 6.76
N LEU A 340 4.30 -23.99 6.87
CA LEU A 340 3.39 -22.83 6.85
C LEU A 340 2.62 -22.74 5.54
N ASP A 341 3.26 -22.99 4.41
CA ASP A 341 2.62 -23.03 3.08
C ASP A 341 1.48 -24.06 3.04
N ALA A 342 1.72 -25.29 3.51
CA ALA A 342 0.72 -26.34 3.53
C ALA A 342 -0.47 -25.99 4.44
N GLU A 343 -0.22 -25.55 5.68
CA GLU A 343 -1.25 -25.09 6.62
C GLU A 343 -2.09 -23.96 6.00
N TYR A 344 -1.41 -23.01 5.34
CA TYR A 344 -2.03 -21.82 4.77
C TYR A 344 -2.86 -22.09 3.52
N LYS A 345 -2.36 -22.95 2.60
CA LYS A 345 -3.10 -23.35 1.40
C LYS A 345 -4.37 -24.11 1.73
N GLU A 346 -4.36 -24.96 2.76
CA GLU A 346 -5.58 -25.66 3.19
C GLU A 346 -6.61 -24.68 3.76
N ALA A 347 -6.19 -23.74 4.64
CA ALA A 347 -7.07 -22.71 5.15
C ALA A 347 -7.65 -21.82 4.03
N TYR A 348 -6.84 -21.49 3.03
CA TYR A 348 -7.27 -20.73 1.85
C TYR A 348 -8.27 -21.53 1.00
N LYS A 349 -8.03 -22.83 0.80
CA LYS A 349 -8.93 -23.72 0.06
C LYS A 349 -10.30 -23.83 0.75
N VAL A 350 -10.32 -24.06 2.07
CA VAL A 350 -11.56 -24.09 2.85
C VAL A 350 -12.33 -22.79 2.68
N LEU A 351 -11.64 -21.65 2.78
CA LEU A 351 -12.28 -20.35 2.61
C LEU A 351 -12.91 -20.17 1.21
N ARG A 352 -12.19 -20.58 0.16
CA ARG A 352 -12.72 -20.56 -1.21
C ARG A 352 -13.94 -21.45 -1.38
N GLN A 353 -13.93 -22.64 -0.78
CA GLN A 353 -15.06 -23.56 -0.82
C GLN A 353 -16.29 -22.96 -0.12
N THR A 354 -16.09 -22.30 1.04
CA THR A 354 -17.18 -21.57 1.72
C THR A 354 -17.79 -20.52 0.80
N PHE A 355 -16.97 -19.71 0.12
CA PHE A 355 -17.51 -18.69 -0.80
C PHE A 355 -18.23 -19.26 -2.01
N GLN A 356 -17.80 -20.43 -2.51
CA GLN A 356 -18.44 -21.12 -3.62
C GLN A 356 -19.81 -21.74 -3.25
N GLN A 357 -20.05 -21.96 -1.95
CA GLN A 357 -21.35 -22.47 -1.48
C GLN A 357 -22.42 -21.37 -1.48
N TYR A 358 -22.03 -20.11 -1.39
CA TYR A 358 -22.98 -19.01 -1.54
C TYR A 358 -23.48 -18.94 -2.98
N ASN A 359 -24.79 -19.07 -3.16
CA ASN A 359 -25.42 -19.00 -4.47
C ASN A 359 -26.15 -17.65 -4.63
N PRO A 360 -25.69 -16.78 -5.55
CA PRO A 360 -26.33 -15.48 -5.81
C PRO A 360 -27.80 -15.58 -6.21
N SER A 361 -28.23 -16.74 -6.75
CA SER A 361 -29.60 -16.98 -7.18
C SER A 361 -30.55 -17.24 -6.01
N THR A 362 -30.02 -17.61 -4.84
CA THR A 362 -30.82 -18.01 -3.67
C THR A 362 -30.66 -17.07 -2.49
N GLY A 363 -29.73 -16.11 -2.54
CA GLY A 363 -29.53 -15.13 -1.49
C GLY A 363 -28.30 -14.24 -1.72
N PRO A 364 -27.96 -13.40 -0.73
CA PRO A 364 -26.75 -12.60 -0.75
C PRO A 364 -25.49 -13.46 -0.98
N SER A 365 -24.51 -12.91 -1.69
CA SER A 365 -23.24 -13.55 -1.98
C SER A 365 -22.10 -12.53 -2.00
N PRO A 366 -20.85 -12.96 -1.79
CA PRO A 366 -19.69 -12.08 -1.96
C PRO A 366 -19.68 -11.45 -3.35
N ASN A 367 -19.38 -10.16 -3.43
CA ASN A 367 -19.15 -9.49 -4.71
C ASN A 367 -17.72 -9.74 -5.23
N ASP A 368 -17.48 -9.45 -6.51
CA ASP A 368 -16.17 -9.67 -7.14
C ASP A 368 -15.04 -8.94 -6.43
N PHE A 369 -15.28 -7.70 -6.00
CA PHE A 369 -14.26 -6.91 -5.29
C PHE A 369 -13.85 -7.56 -3.96
N GLN A 370 -14.80 -8.11 -3.20
CA GLN A 370 -14.55 -8.82 -1.95
C GLN A 370 -13.71 -10.08 -2.20
N LEU A 371 -14.10 -10.90 -3.19
CA LEU A 371 -13.36 -12.12 -3.55
C LEU A 371 -11.94 -11.81 -4.02
N GLN A 372 -11.79 -10.82 -4.92
CA GLN A 372 -10.50 -10.38 -5.43
C GLN A 372 -9.60 -9.80 -4.32
N THR A 373 -10.18 -9.06 -3.37
CA THR A 373 -9.42 -8.49 -2.24
C THR A 373 -8.92 -9.57 -1.29
N ILE A 374 -9.75 -10.56 -0.97
CA ILE A 374 -9.32 -11.73 -0.18
C ILE A 374 -8.20 -12.46 -0.92
N ASP A 375 -8.40 -12.73 -2.21
CA ASP A 375 -7.40 -13.41 -3.03
C ASP A 375 -6.08 -12.67 -3.07
N LEU A 376 -6.12 -11.35 -3.22
CA LEU A 376 -4.96 -10.48 -3.13
C LEU A 376 -4.27 -10.63 -1.76
N ILE A 377 -5.00 -10.48 -0.66
CA ILE A 377 -4.44 -10.55 0.69
C ILE A 377 -3.76 -11.89 0.92
N LEU A 378 -4.42 -12.98 0.53
CA LEU A 378 -3.91 -14.32 0.78
C LEU A 378 -2.70 -14.65 -0.11
N SER A 379 -2.78 -14.36 -1.41
CA SER A 379 -1.67 -14.55 -2.34
C SER A 379 -0.44 -13.70 -1.97
N ARG A 380 -0.62 -12.50 -1.42
CA ARG A 380 0.50 -11.66 -0.95
C ARG A 380 1.31 -12.30 0.17
N HIS A 381 0.65 -12.93 1.15
CA HIS A 381 1.35 -13.62 2.23
C HIS A 381 2.09 -14.86 1.71
N LEU A 382 1.46 -15.62 0.82
CA LEU A 382 2.08 -16.79 0.19
C LEU A 382 3.32 -16.41 -0.63
N LEU A 383 3.23 -15.33 -1.42
CA LEU A 383 4.36 -14.79 -2.19
C LEU A 383 5.53 -14.44 -1.26
N ALA A 384 5.25 -13.68 -0.19
CA ALA A 384 6.28 -13.20 0.73
C ALA A 384 6.94 -14.34 1.53
N LEU A 385 6.19 -15.41 1.85
CA LEU A 385 6.73 -16.58 2.55
C LEU A 385 7.85 -17.27 1.74
N HIS A 386 7.69 -17.37 0.43
CA HIS A 386 8.64 -18.07 -0.45
C HIS A 386 9.72 -17.17 -1.05
N LEU A 387 9.53 -15.85 -1.07
CA LEU A 387 10.47 -14.90 -1.65
C LEU A 387 11.92 -15.02 -1.12
N PRO A 388 12.18 -15.23 0.19
CA PRO A 388 13.55 -15.41 0.70
C PRO A 388 14.27 -16.64 0.13
N PHE A 389 13.50 -17.64 -0.33
CA PHE A 389 14.02 -18.90 -0.83
C PHE A 389 14.08 -18.92 -2.36
N SER A 390 13.39 -18.00 -3.06
CA SER A 390 13.39 -17.95 -4.51
C SER A 390 14.67 -17.34 -5.10
N SER A 391 15.43 -16.56 -4.31
CA SER A 391 16.67 -15.90 -4.75
C SER A 391 17.94 -16.74 -4.57
N ALA A 392 17.83 -17.99 -4.12
CA ALA A 392 18.96 -18.91 -4.09
C ALA A 392 19.39 -19.24 -5.53
N ASP A 393 20.70 -19.48 -5.74
CA ASP A 393 21.32 -19.81 -7.03
C ASP A 393 20.38 -20.70 -7.87
N ALA A 394 20.10 -20.30 -9.11
CA ALA A 394 19.11 -20.98 -9.93
C ALA A 394 19.48 -22.45 -10.19
N GLN A 395 20.77 -22.79 -10.07
CA GLN A 395 21.28 -24.16 -10.12
C GLN A 395 20.95 -25.00 -8.87
N ASP A 396 20.63 -24.35 -7.74
CA ASP A 396 20.21 -25.03 -6.52
C ASP A 396 18.77 -25.53 -6.68
N LYS A 397 18.63 -26.83 -6.91
CA LYS A 397 17.34 -27.53 -7.05
C LYS A 397 16.55 -27.55 -5.73
N THR A 398 17.20 -27.29 -4.59
CA THR A 398 16.56 -27.32 -3.26
C THR A 398 15.36 -26.38 -3.18
N TYR A 399 15.42 -25.24 -3.87
CA TYR A 399 14.39 -24.19 -3.78
C TYR A 399 13.50 -24.06 -5.03
N ALA A 400 13.50 -25.06 -5.91
CA ALA A 400 12.68 -25.05 -7.13
C ALA A 400 11.18 -24.85 -6.84
N TYR A 401 10.67 -25.48 -5.78
CA TYR A 401 9.28 -25.30 -5.34
C TYR A 401 8.96 -23.84 -4.95
N SER A 402 9.84 -23.21 -4.16
CA SER A 402 9.66 -21.81 -3.73
C SER A 402 9.73 -20.86 -4.92
N ARG A 403 10.65 -21.09 -5.88
CA ARG A 403 10.70 -20.32 -7.13
C ARG A 403 9.39 -20.43 -7.91
N ASN A 404 8.91 -21.65 -8.18
CA ASN A 404 7.66 -21.86 -8.90
C ASN A 404 6.47 -21.20 -8.18
N THR A 405 6.38 -21.37 -6.86
CA THR A 405 5.32 -20.77 -6.05
C THR A 405 5.33 -19.24 -6.14
N VAL A 406 6.52 -18.60 -6.08
CA VAL A 406 6.65 -17.15 -6.24
C VAL A 406 6.16 -16.70 -7.61
N LEU A 407 6.51 -17.41 -8.68
CA LEU A 407 6.11 -17.05 -10.04
C LEU A 407 4.63 -17.23 -10.30
N GLU A 408 4.07 -18.38 -9.94
CA GLU A 408 2.63 -18.65 -10.07
C GLU A 408 1.81 -17.62 -9.30
N THR A 409 2.25 -17.30 -8.07
CA THR A 409 1.57 -16.32 -7.22
C THR A 409 1.72 -14.90 -7.77
N ALA A 410 2.91 -14.51 -8.26
CA ALA A 410 3.13 -13.20 -8.88
C ALA A 410 2.30 -13.03 -10.15
N SER A 411 2.23 -14.04 -11.01
CA SER A 411 1.39 -14.06 -12.22
C SER A 411 -0.09 -13.96 -11.90
N LYS A 412 -0.56 -14.69 -10.88
CA LYS A 412 -1.94 -14.59 -10.40
C LYS A 412 -2.26 -13.18 -9.90
N LEU A 413 -1.38 -12.61 -9.07
CA LEU A 413 -1.54 -11.26 -8.54
C LEU A 413 -1.54 -10.22 -9.66
N TRP A 414 -0.65 -10.36 -10.64
CA TRP A 414 -0.63 -9.52 -11.85
C TRP A 414 -2.00 -9.58 -12.55
N SER A 415 -2.43 -10.76 -12.97
CA SER A 415 -3.69 -10.96 -13.69
C SER A 415 -4.90 -10.38 -12.94
N VAL A 416 -5.05 -10.66 -11.65
CA VAL A 416 -6.20 -10.20 -10.85
C VAL A 416 -6.20 -8.68 -10.70
N THR A 417 -5.04 -8.04 -10.59
CA THR A 417 -4.93 -6.58 -10.40
C THR A 417 -4.85 -5.78 -11.70
N THR A 418 -4.66 -6.43 -12.84
CA THR A 418 -4.64 -5.77 -14.16
C THR A 418 -5.85 -6.13 -15.03
N THR A 419 -6.79 -6.93 -14.50
CA THR A 419 -8.05 -7.23 -15.20
C THR A 419 -8.82 -5.93 -15.48
N PRO A 420 -9.06 -5.58 -16.76
CA PRO A 420 -9.72 -4.33 -17.12
C PRO A 420 -11.10 -4.19 -16.46
N SER A 421 -11.48 -2.94 -16.16
CA SER A 421 -12.80 -2.58 -15.64
C SER A 421 -13.19 -3.20 -14.29
N THR A 422 -12.25 -3.78 -13.56
CA THR A 422 -12.49 -4.25 -12.18
C THR A 422 -12.16 -3.16 -11.16
N THR A 423 -12.93 -3.09 -10.08
CA THR A 423 -12.70 -2.14 -8.98
C THR A 423 -11.30 -2.29 -8.37
N LEU A 424 -10.81 -3.52 -8.26
CA LEU A 424 -9.46 -3.77 -7.74
C LEU A 424 -8.37 -3.22 -8.66
N SER A 425 -8.51 -3.40 -9.98
CA SER A 425 -7.54 -2.86 -10.94
C SER A 425 -7.54 -1.35 -10.95
N HIS A 426 -8.73 -0.74 -10.82
CA HIS A 426 -8.87 0.69 -10.70
C HIS A 426 -8.19 1.24 -9.45
N LEU A 427 -8.42 0.63 -8.27
CA LEU A 427 -7.71 0.98 -7.04
C LEU A 427 -6.19 0.81 -7.17
N ALA A 428 -5.70 -0.24 -7.83
CA ALA A 428 -4.27 -0.44 -8.06
C ALA A 428 -3.63 0.70 -8.89
N ILE A 429 -4.42 1.34 -9.76
CA ILE A 429 -4.00 2.50 -10.56
C ILE A 429 -4.11 3.80 -9.77
N THR A 430 -5.25 4.08 -9.13
CA THR A 430 -5.55 5.42 -8.56
C THR A 430 -5.04 5.63 -7.14
N THR A 431 -4.99 4.57 -6.33
CA THR A 431 -4.59 4.64 -4.92
C THR A 431 -3.11 4.39 -4.70
N SER A 432 -2.61 4.80 -3.54
CA SER A 432 -1.29 4.40 -3.08
C SER A 432 -1.34 3.21 -2.11
N GLY A 433 -0.17 2.73 -1.71
CA GLY A 433 -0.02 1.69 -0.69
C GLY A 433 -0.30 0.28 -1.22
N TYR A 434 -1.12 -0.48 -0.49
CA TYR A 434 -1.17 -1.94 -0.57
C TYR A 434 -1.49 -2.51 -1.96
N PHE A 435 -2.54 -1.98 -2.61
CA PHE A 435 -3.01 -2.48 -3.91
C PHE A 435 -1.97 -2.24 -4.99
N ARG A 436 -1.45 -1.01 -5.08
CA ARG A 436 -0.42 -0.64 -6.04
C ARG A 436 0.88 -1.41 -5.82
N ILE A 437 1.35 -1.50 -4.57
CA ILE A 437 2.59 -2.22 -4.24
C ILE A 437 2.49 -3.70 -4.64
N ALA A 438 1.32 -4.32 -4.53
CA ALA A 438 1.13 -5.70 -4.99
C ALA A 438 1.45 -5.85 -6.49
N VAL A 439 0.94 -4.95 -7.33
CA VAL A 439 1.15 -4.98 -8.79
C VAL A 439 2.60 -4.67 -9.15
N GLN A 440 3.17 -3.64 -8.52
CA GLN A 440 4.57 -3.25 -8.73
C GLN A 440 5.55 -4.36 -8.34
N GLN A 441 5.28 -5.05 -7.22
CA GLN A 441 6.13 -6.16 -6.81
C GLN A 441 5.96 -7.37 -7.73
N SER A 442 4.74 -7.67 -8.19
CA SER A 442 4.51 -8.75 -9.16
C SER A 442 5.23 -8.50 -10.48
N SER A 443 5.11 -7.30 -11.08
CA SER A 443 5.80 -6.98 -12.34
C SER A 443 7.32 -7.11 -12.20
N LEU A 444 7.87 -6.62 -11.08
CA LEU A 444 9.30 -6.72 -10.79
C LEU A 444 9.77 -8.18 -10.67
N LEU A 445 9.02 -9.02 -9.95
CA LEU A 445 9.39 -10.44 -9.77
C LEU A 445 9.32 -11.23 -11.07
N LEU A 446 8.31 -10.97 -11.91
CA LEU A 446 8.19 -11.61 -13.21
C LEU A 446 9.30 -11.15 -14.17
N ALA A 447 9.68 -9.87 -14.14
CA ALA A 447 10.82 -9.37 -14.89
C ALA A 447 12.16 -9.96 -14.42
N LEU A 448 12.34 -10.13 -13.11
CA LEU A 448 13.52 -10.79 -12.53
C LEU A 448 13.65 -12.24 -13.00
N ASP A 449 12.55 -12.99 -13.05
CA ASP A 449 12.52 -14.36 -13.55
C ASP A 449 12.80 -14.46 -15.05
N ALA A 450 12.14 -13.63 -15.85
CA ALA A 450 12.40 -13.56 -17.29
C ALA A 450 13.89 -13.32 -17.59
N ARG A 451 14.51 -12.43 -16.82
CA ARG A 451 15.95 -12.16 -16.90
C ARG A 451 16.81 -13.33 -16.46
N ALA A 452 16.45 -14.03 -15.37
CA ALA A 452 17.21 -15.17 -14.87
C ALA A 452 17.25 -16.30 -15.90
N ARG A 453 16.11 -16.64 -16.51
CA ARG A 453 16.01 -17.68 -17.54
C ARG A 453 16.87 -17.40 -18.76
N LEU A 454 16.87 -16.15 -19.24
CA LEU A 454 17.73 -15.77 -20.36
C LEU A 454 19.23 -15.92 -20.06
N LYS A 455 19.65 -15.58 -18.82
CA LYS A 455 21.05 -15.76 -18.41
C LYS A 455 21.46 -17.25 -18.36
N GLU A 456 20.55 -18.15 -18.00
CA GLU A 456 20.79 -19.60 -18.04
C GLU A 456 20.87 -20.14 -19.47
N GLU A 457 19.95 -19.70 -20.33
CA GLU A 457 19.80 -20.17 -21.70
C GLU A 457 20.91 -19.66 -22.65
N GLN A 458 21.55 -18.51 -22.34
CA GLN A 458 22.71 -17.97 -23.09
C GLN A 458 23.90 -18.94 -23.19
N SER A 459 23.96 -19.97 -22.36
CA SER A 459 24.99 -21.03 -22.44
C SER A 459 24.94 -21.86 -23.74
N LEU A 460 23.83 -21.80 -24.50
CA LEU A 460 23.61 -22.59 -25.72
C LEU A 460 23.49 -21.74 -27.01
N GLY A 461 23.63 -20.41 -26.91
CA GLY A 461 23.52 -19.47 -28.04
C GLY A 461 22.47 -18.36 -27.81
N PRO A 462 22.21 -17.49 -28.81
CA PRO A 462 21.18 -16.46 -28.71
C PRO A 462 19.79 -17.10 -28.63
N VAL A 463 19.09 -16.84 -27.53
CA VAL A 463 17.77 -17.44 -27.27
C VAL A 463 16.67 -16.41 -27.54
N PRO A 464 15.70 -16.72 -28.43
CA PRO A 464 14.59 -15.82 -28.70
C PRO A 464 13.74 -15.62 -27.44
N LEU A 465 13.51 -14.36 -27.07
CA LEU A 465 12.60 -14.00 -25.98
C LEU A 465 11.21 -14.56 -26.30
N ARG A 466 10.62 -15.29 -25.36
CA ARG A 466 9.26 -15.79 -25.52
C ARG A 466 8.27 -14.63 -25.64
N ARG A 467 7.29 -14.76 -26.55
CA ARG A 467 6.33 -13.69 -26.86
C ARG A 467 5.49 -13.26 -25.65
N ASP A 468 5.16 -14.20 -24.76
CA ASP A 468 4.43 -13.96 -23.52
C ASP A 468 5.18 -13.02 -22.56
N LEU A 469 6.49 -13.23 -22.37
CA LEU A 469 7.33 -12.39 -21.51
C LEU A 469 7.49 -10.97 -22.07
N SER A 470 7.63 -10.84 -23.38
CA SER A 470 7.70 -9.51 -24.02
C SER A 470 6.38 -8.75 -23.86
N ALA A 471 5.25 -9.42 -24.06
CA ALA A 471 3.93 -8.81 -23.90
C ALA A 471 3.72 -8.34 -22.44
N LEU A 472 4.09 -9.17 -21.47
CA LEU A 472 4.01 -8.83 -20.04
C LEU A 472 4.81 -7.57 -19.69
N LEU A 473 6.02 -7.40 -20.21
CA LEU A 473 6.84 -6.22 -19.95
C LEU A 473 6.24 -4.95 -20.57
N GLU A 474 5.67 -5.04 -21.76
CA GLU A 474 4.96 -3.91 -22.38
C GLU A 474 3.67 -3.55 -21.62
N GLU A 475 2.90 -4.55 -21.19
CA GLU A 475 1.75 -4.34 -20.31
C GLU A 475 2.16 -3.68 -18.98
N ALA A 476 3.31 -4.08 -18.43
CA ALA A 476 3.84 -3.50 -17.20
C ALA A 476 4.27 -2.04 -17.38
N LYS A 477 4.96 -1.71 -18.48
CA LYS A 477 5.27 -0.32 -18.84
C LYS A 477 4.00 0.53 -18.97
N ALA A 478 3.01 0.04 -19.71
CA ALA A 478 1.74 0.73 -19.92
C ALA A 478 0.96 0.91 -18.60
N TRP A 479 0.97 -0.10 -17.72
CA TRP A 479 0.35 0.02 -16.40
C TRP A 479 1.04 1.08 -15.53
N HIS A 480 2.37 1.09 -15.48
CA HIS A 480 3.10 2.12 -14.73
C HIS A 480 2.86 3.52 -15.30
N LEU A 481 2.77 3.69 -16.62
CA LEU A 481 2.42 4.97 -17.23
C LEU A 481 1.01 5.43 -16.83
N ARG A 482 0.01 4.54 -16.89
CA ARG A 482 -1.36 4.82 -16.44
C ARG A 482 -1.43 5.27 -14.98
N THR A 483 -0.58 4.73 -14.09
CA THR A 483 -0.53 5.21 -12.71
C THR A 483 -0.08 6.67 -12.62
N ILE A 484 0.87 7.09 -13.48
CA ILE A 484 1.34 8.46 -13.54
C ILE A 484 0.25 9.37 -14.10
N GLU A 485 -0.42 8.94 -15.17
CA GLU A 485 -1.57 9.63 -15.78
C GLU A 485 -2.75 9.77 -14.81
N ALA A 486 -2.99 8.79 -13.94
CA ALA A 486 -4.02 8.85 -12.89
C ALA A 486 -3.63 9.73 -11.68
N GLY A 487 -2.46 10.35 -11.70
CA GLY A 487 -2.03 11.32 -10.69
C GLY A 487 -1.06 10.81 -9.65
N GLU A 488 -0.41 9.65 -9.85
CA GLU A 488 0.81 9.32 -9.09
C GLU A 488 2.02 10.07 -9.69
N PRO A 489 2.58 11.07 -9.01
CA PRO A 489 3.68 11.84 -9.59
C PRO A 489 5.03 11.09 -9.59
N SER A 490 5.15 9.94 -8.91
CA SER A 490 6.39 9.15 -8.87
C SER A 490 6.62 8.32 -10.14
N VAL A 491 7.71 8.62 -10.87
CA VAL A 491 8.12 7.88 -12.08
C VAL A 491 9.00 6.65 -11.81
N ARG A 492 9.11 6.22 -10.55
CA ARG A 492 10.14 5.23 -10.13
C ARG A 492 9.89 3.83 -10.63
N GLY A 493 8.67 3.34 -10.41
CA GLY A 493 8.26 2.04 -10.93
C GLY A 493 8.36 1.99 -12.45
N TYR A 494 8.01 3.11 -13.10
CA TYR A 494 8.13 3.29 -14.54
C TYR A 494 9.57 3.21 -15.04
N LEU A 495 10.51 3.92 -14.41
CA LEU A 495 11.93 3.80 -14.75
C LEU A 495 12.45 2.38 -14.53
N LEU A 496 12.11 1.76 -13.40
CA LEU A 496 12.62 0.43 -13.04
C LEU A 496 12.18 -0.62 -14.06
N ILE A 497 10.90 -0.64 -14.44
CA ILE A 497 10.40 -1.63 -15.42
C ILE A 497 11.02 -1.40 -16.81
N TYR A 498 11.29 -0.16 -17.19
CA TYR A 498 12.00 0.15 -18.44
C TYR A 498 13.44 -0.35 -18.44
N LEU A 499 14.16 -0.19 -17.33
CA LEU A 499 15.51 -0.73 -17.16
C LEU A 499 15.50 -2.26 -17.28
N PHE A 500 14.53 -2.94 -16.68
CA PHE A 500 14.39 -4.39 -16.83
C PHE A 500 14.13 -4.82 -18.27
N ALA A 501 13.19 -4.17 -18.95
CA ALA A 501 12.88 -4.49 -20.33
C ALA A 501 14.09 -4.26 -21.26
N ALA A 502 14.81 -3.15 -21.08
CA ALA A 502 16.02 -2.84 -21.82
C ALA A 502 17.14 -3.85 -21.55
N HIS A 503 17.30 -4.29 -20.31
CA HIS A 503 18.28 -5.31 -19.96
C HIS A 503 17.96 -6.67 -20.58
N ILE A 504 16.69 -7.08 -20.55
CA ILE A 504 16.19 -8.30 -21.18
C ILE A 504 16.40 -8.26 -22.70
N GLU A 505 16.09 -7.12 -23.34
CA GLU A 505 16.37 -6.86 -24.75
C GLU A 505 17.86 -6.99 -25.08
N GLY A 506 18.74 -6.41 -24.26
CA GLY A 506 20.18 -6.51 -24.43
C GLY A 506 20.72 -7.94 -24.26
N LEU A 507 20.18 -8.69 -23.30
CA LEU A 507 20.56 -10.09 -23.07
C LEU A 507 20.14 -10.97 -24.25
N ALA A 508 18.94 -10.78 -24.78
CA ALA A 508 18.47 -11.51 -25.97
C ALA A 508 19.33 -11.20 -27.21
N ARG A 509 19.93 -10.01 -27.27
CA ARG A 509 20.88 -9.60 -28.33
C ARG A 509 22.32 -10.02 -28.08
N GLY A 510 22.65 -10.57 -26.92
CA GLY A 510 24.02 -10.94 -26.55
C GLY A 510 24.96 -9.74 -26.37
N LEU A 511 24.45 -8.58 -25.96
CA LEU A 511 25.26 -7.38 -25.75
C LEU A 511 26.28 -7.55 -24.61
N ASN A 512 27.47 -6.99 -24.79
CA ASN A 512 28.47 -6.92 -23.72
C ASN A 512 28.13 -5.84 -22.68
N GLY A 513 28.88 -5.76 -21.58
CA GLY A 513 28.57 -4.82 -20.47
C GLY A 513 28.54 -3.34 -20.87
N ALA A 514 29.41 -2.90 -21.78
CA ALA A 514 29.43 -1.51 -22.23
C ALA A 514 28.26 -1.18 -23.17
N GLU A 515 27.97 -2.09 -24.12
CA GLU A 515 26.81 -1.98 -25.01
C GLU A 515 25.49 -2.02 -24.22
N MET A 516 25.43 -2.88 -23.20
CA MET A 516 24.30 -2.99 -22.28
C MET A 516 24.09 -1.69 -21.51
N GLY A 517 25.14 -1.13 -20.89
CA GLY A 517 25.07 0.15 -20.17
C GLY A 517 24.54 1.27 -21.07
N ALA A 518 25.03 1.36 -22.31
CA ALA A 518 24.55 2.34 -23.29
C ALA A 518 23.07 2.15 -23.66
N LEU A 519 22.62 0.90 -23.86
CA LEU A 519 21.21 0.60 -24.12
C LEU A 519 20.32 0.98 -22.93
N LEU A 520 20.73 0.63 -21.71
CA LEU A 520 20.02 0.95 -20.47
C LEU A 520 19.83 2.45 -20.31
N VAL A 521 20.90 3.24 -20.49
CA VAL A 521 20.86 4.70 -20.44
C VAL A 521 19.88 5.26 -21.46
N LYS A 522 20.01 4.86 -22.73
CA LYS A 522 19.14 5.34 -23.81
C LYS A 522 17.66 5.09 -23.50
N ARG A 523 17.31 3.85 -23.12
CA ARG A 523 15.92 3.48 -22.81
C ARG A 523 15.38 4.17 -21.56
N ALA A 524 16.24 4.40 -20.57
CA ALA A 524 15.89 5.14 -19.38
C ALA A 524 15.63 6.63 -19.67
N GLU A 525 16.44 7.26 -20.53
CA GLU A 525 16.21 8.65 -20.97
C GLU A 525 14.90 8.78 -21.76
N GLU A 526 14.63 7.88 -22.71
CA GLU A 526 13.35 7.80 -23.44
C GLU A 526 12.16 7.71 -22.46
N ALA A 527 12.28 6.87 -21.43
CA ALA A 527 11.24 6.74 -20.40
C ALA A 527 11.07 8.04 -19.60
N MET A 528 12.16 8.69 -19.21
CA MET A 528 12.07 9.95 -18.46
C MET A 528 11.51 11.10 -19.30
N ASP A 529 11.75 11.15 -20.61
CA ASP A 529 11.12 12.15 -21.48
C ASP A 529 9.59 12.02 -21.53
N VAL A 530 9.10 10.79 -21.63
CA VAL A 530 7.65 10.51 -21.52
C VAL A 530 7.14 10.92 -20.15
N GLY A 531 7.84 10.54 -19.07
CA GLY A 531 7.47 10.90 -17.71
C GLY A 531 7.41 12.41 -17.48
N ILE A 532 8.41 13.16 -17.96
CA ILE A 532 8.45 14.63 -17.90
C ILE A 532 7.24 15.20 -18.63
N SER A 533 6.98 14.75 -19.87
CA SER A 533 5.87 15.25 -20.68
C SER A 533 4.51 15.06 -19.99
N VAL A 534 4.28 13.89 -19.39
CA VAL A 534 3.03 13.61 -18.65
C VAL A 534 2.92 14.49 -17.39
N LEU A 535 4.01 14.64 -16.63
CA LEU A 535 4.02 15.47 -15.42
C LEU A 535 3.84 16.97 -15.73
N GLU A 536 4.46 17.47 -16.80
CA GLU A 536 4.28 18.86 -17.26
C GLU A 536 2.84 19.11 -17.73
N GLY A 537 2.24 18.16 -18.45
CA GLY A 537 0.82 18.22 -18.83
C GLY A 537 -0.09 18.34 -17.61
N LYS A 538 0.21 17.64 -16.51
CA LYS A 538 -0.56 17.75 -15.26
C LYS A 538 -0.45 19.12 -14.59
N LEU A 539 0.73 19.75 -14.62
CA LEU A 539 0.90 21.11 -14.10
C LEU A 539 0.18 22.14 -14.97
N GLY A 540 0.19 21.97 -16.30
CA GLY A 540 -0.50 22.86 -17.24
C GLY A 540 -2.02 22.86 -17.06
N VAL A 541 -2.61 21.72 -16.67
CA VAL A 541 -4.04 21.60 -16.33
C VAL A 541 -4.37 22.20 -14.96
N GLN A 542 -3.38 22.43 -14.09
CA GLN A 542 -3.54 22.97 -12.73
C GLN A 542 -3.36 24.51 -12.64
N GLY A 543 -3.21 25.23 -13.77
CA GLY A 543 -3.21 26.71 -13.84
C GLY A 543 -4.62 27.33 -13.67
N PRO A 544 -4.74 28.60 -13.24
CA PRO A 544 -5.68 29.01 -12.20
C PRO A 544 -7.15 29.11 -12.66
N SER A 545 -8.03 28.40 -11.94
CA SER A 545 -9.46 28.65 -11.90
C SER A 545 -9.83 29.43 -10.63
N GLN A 546 -9.53 30.73 -10.62
CA GLN A 546 -10.33 31.80 -10.01
C GLN A 546 -9.60 33.13 -10.25
N GLY A 547 -10.34 34.11 -10.79
CA GLY A 547 -9.78 35.37 -11.26
C GLY A 547 -9.20 36.23 -10.14
N ASP A 548 -7.99 36.72 -10.39
CA ASP A 548 -7.59 38.04 -9.96
C ASP A 548 -6.60 38.60 -11.00
N ASP A 549 -6.88 39.82 -11.44
CA ASP A 549 -6.16 40.54 -12.49
C ASP A 549 -5.01 41.30 -11.82
N GLY A 550 -3.75 40.95 -12.11
CA GLY A 550 -2.63 41.59 -11.45
C GLY A 550 -1.24 41.08 -11.80
N GLY A 551 -0.66 41.63 -12.87
CA GLY A 551 0.79 41.89 -12.96
C GLY A 551 1.68 40.73 -13.41
N VAL A 552 2.06 40.78 -14.70
CA VAL A 552 3.23 40.06 -15.22
C VAL A 552 4.48 40.63 -14.54
N GLY A 553 5.01 39.90 -13.54
CA GLY A 553 6.27 40.18 -12.87
C GLY A 553 7.36 39.21 -13.33
N GLU A 554 8.47 39.77 -13.79
CA GLU A 554 9.62 39.11 -14.39
C GLU A 554 10.20 37.94 -13.57
N MET A 555 10.58 36.89 -14.28
CA MET A 555 11.26 35.71 -13.76
C MET A 555 12.72 36.06 -13.44
N GLY A 556 12.95 36.54 -12.21
CA GLY A 556 14.26 36.83 -11.65
C GLY A 556 14.87 35.62 -10.95
N ASP A 557 15.97 35.12 -11.54
CA ASP A 557 17.12 34.43 -10.93
C ASP A 557 16.98 34.04 -9.44
N LEU A 558 16.45 32.84 -9.17
CA LEU A 558 16.64 32.17 -7.90
C LEU A 558 17.97 31.43 -7.95
N GLY A 559 18.99 32.07 -7.38
CA GLY A 559 20.33 31.54 -7.22
C GLY A 559 20.31 30.08 -6.76
N MET A 560 20.96 29.24 -7.56
CA MET A 560 21.20 27.83 -7.26
C MET A 560 22.08 27.72 -6.01
N ASP A 561 21.43 27.59 -4.86
CA ASP A 561 22.12 27.29 -3.61
C ASP A 561 22.61 25.84 -3.65
N THR A 562 23.89 25.66 -4.00
CA THR A 562 24.61 24.39 -4.11
C THR A 562 24.70 23.55 -2.82
N LYS A 563 24.02 23.95 -1.76
CA LYS A 563 23.90 23.20 -0.49
C LYS A 563 22.60 22.38 -0.36
N LEU A 564 21.68 22.45 -1.32
CA LEU A 564 20.45 21.62 -1.36
C LEU A 564 20.67 20.16 -1.85
N PHE A 565 21.92 19.73 -2.04
CA PHE A 565 22.29 18.43 -2.64
C PHE A 565 22.53 17.31 -1.61
N GLU A 566 21.73 17.23 -0.54
CA GLU A 566 21.76 16.10 0.40
C GLU A 566 20.78 14.98 -0.03
N GLY A 567 21.33 13.87 -0.55
CA GLY A 567 20.65 12.57 -0.70
C GLY A 567 19.98 12.28 -2.06
N TRP A 568 20.72 11.64 -2.97
CA TRP A 568 20.22 11.11 -4.24
C TRP A 568 19.43 9.79 -4.06
N ASP A 569 18.25 9.85 -3.44
CA ASP A 569 17.40 8.66 -3.27
C ASP A 569 16.21 8.68 -4.21
N PHE A 570 16.43 8.26 -5.46
CA PHE A 570 15.34 8.07 -6.40
C PHE A 570 14.45 6.88 -6.01
N LEU A 571 14.92 5.86 -5.28
CA LEU A 571 14.09 4.66 -5.02
C LEU A 571 13.12 4.78 -3.82
N MET A 572 13.32 5.75 -2.92
CA MET A 572 12.51 5.89 -1.69
C MET A 572 11.90 7.28 -1.57
N ALA A 573 10.62 7.38 -1.16
CA ALA A 573 9.93 8.68 -1.18
C ALA A 573 10.72 9.67 -0.35
N ASP A 574 10.94 10.87 -0.88
CA ASP A 574 11.34 11.97 0.01
C ASP A 574 10.25 12.03 1.06
N GLY A 575 10.65 11.99 2.33
CA GLY A 575 9.74 12.36 3.40
C GLY A 575 9.28 13.77 3.09
N GLY A 576 8.03 13.92 2.63
CA GLY A 576 7.37 15.22 2.67
C GLY A 576 7.44 15.70 4.11
N GLY A 577 7.95 16.92 4.28
CA GLY A 577 8.36 17.48 5.55
C GLY A 577 7.29 17.37 6.63
N PHE A 578 7.62 16.64 7.68
CA PHE A 578 7.57 17.23 9.00
C PHE A 578 9.02 17.56 9.34
N ASP A 579 9.40 18.81 9.07
CA ASP A 579 10.59 19.37 9.67
C ASP A 579 10.29 19.45 11.17
N LEU A 580 10.82 18.51 11.96
CA LEU A 580 10.97 18.72 13.40
C LEU A 580 12.09 19.74 13.54
N GLY A 581 11.77 20.99 13.22
CA GLY A 581 12.69 22.11 13.34
C GLY A 581 13.33 22.09 14.71
N ASP A 582 14.65 22.26 14.72
CA ASP A 582 15.54 22.43 15.86
C ASP A 582 14.83 22.49 17.21
N MET A 583 14.48 21.32 17.77
CA MET A 583 14.27 21.22 19.21
C MET A 583 15.65 21.31 19.82
N ASN A 584 16.03 22.55 20.08
CA ASN A 584 17.17 22.95 20.87
C ASN A 584 16.96 22.37 22.26
N TRP A 585 17.39 21.12 22.47
CA TRP A 585 17.55 20.55 23.80
C TRP A 585 18.75 21.26 24.42
N SER A 586 18.51 22.48 24.91
CA SER A 586 19.41 23.13 25.84
C SER A 586 19.55 22.20 27.03
N SER A 587 20.74 21.65 27.15
CA SER A 587 21.26 20.93 28.29
C SER A 587 21.07 21.73 29.58
N SER A 588 19.97 21.50 30.28
CA SER A 588 19.91 21.74 31.73
C SER A 588 20.26 20.43 32.41
N GLY A 589 21.54 20.30 32.75
CA GLY A 589 22.06 19.15 33.49
C GLY A 589 21.41 19.03 34.87
N ILE A 590 21.27 17.79 35.32
CA ILE A 590 21.39 17.43 36.73
C ILE A 590 22.21 16.15 36.78
N ALA A 591 23.34 16.26 37.47
CA ALA A 591 24.24 15.19 37.82
C ALA A 591 23.62 14.30 38.92
N MET A 592 23.61 12.99 38.71
CA MET A 592 24.30 11.97 39.52
C MET A 592 24.00 10.57 38.97
#